data_AF-A0A2T6GR36-F1
#
_entry.id   AF-A0A2T6GR36-F1
#
_cell.length_a   1.000
_cell.length_b   1.000
_cell.length_c   1.000
_cell.angle_alpha   90.00
_cell.angle_beta   90.00
_cell.angle_gamma   90.00
#
_symmetry.space_group_name_H-M   'P 1'
#
loop_
_entity.id
_entity.type
_entity.pdbx_description
1 polymer ?
#
loop_
_entity_poly.entity_id
_entity_poly.type
_entity_poly.pdbx_seq_one_letter_code
_entity_poly.pdbx_strand_id
1 'polypeptide(L)'
;MQCPDCEQGVVTKVQVRATQEVLHVCQECESLWLTAEDMGTEPFNSFTSYMEELGLPPLWSSLYVLEPEKISSPQARKYLRSVGAIQSRRP
;
A
#
# COMPACT_ATOMS: atom_id res chain seq x y z
N MET A 1 -1.18 -11.14 -3.49
CA MET A 1 -2.39 -11.89 -3.89
C MET A 1 -3.00 -11.27 -5.13
N GLN A 2 -3.58 -12.07 -6.03
CA GLN A 2 -4.20 -11.54 -7.26
C GLN A 2 -5.54 -10.86 -6.91
N CYS A 3 -5.84 -9.77 -7.59
CA CYS A 3 -7.07 -9.01 -7.37
C CYS A 3 -8.28 -9.82 -7.83
N PRO A 4 -9.28 -10.07 -6.96
CA PRO A 4 -10.49 -10.80 -7.36
C PRO A 4 -11.43 -9.96 -8.25
N ASP A 5 -11.28 -8.64 -8.24
CA ASP A 5 -12.16 -7.71 -8.96
C ASP A 5 -11.76 -7.54 -10.44
N CYS A 6 -10.46 -7.33 -10.69
CA CYS A 6 -9.95 -7.13 -12.05
C CYS A 6 -9.18 -8.34 -12.61
N GLU A 7 -8.87 -9.33 -11.77
CA GLU A 7 -8.12 -10.56 -12.10
C GLU A 7 -6.75 -10.37 -12.75
N GLN A 8 -6.31 -9.13 -12.99
CA GLN A 8 -5.04 -8.80 -13.64
C GLN A 8 -4.05 -8.19 -12.65
N GLY A 9 -4.56 -7.34 -11.75
CA GLY A 9 -3.78 -6.64 -10.75
C GLY A 9 -3.37 -7.48 -9.55
N VAL A 10 -2.42 -6.95 -8.79
CA VAL A 10 -1.98 -7.50 -7.51
C VAL A 10 -2.45 -6.59 -6.39
N VAL A 11 -3.07 -7.19 -5.38
CA VAL A 11 -3.42 -6.49 -4.15
C VAL A 11 -2.21 -6.44 -3.24
N THR A 12 -1.84 -5.23 -2.85
CA THR A 12 -0.74 -4.93 -1.97
C THR A 12 -1.28 -4.36 -0.66
N LYS A 13 -0.67 -4.78 0.44
CA LYS A 13 -0.97 -4.25 1.76
C LYS A 13 -0.26 -2.92 1.96
N VAL A 14 -1.05 -1.88 2.23
CA VAL A 14 -0.58 -0.51 2.43
C VAL A 14 -1.06 0.00 3.78
N GLN A 15 -0.36 1.00 4.32
CA GLN A 15 -0.74 1.67 5.55
C GLN A 15 -0.80 3.17 5.30
N VAL A 16 -1.90 3.82 5.66
CA VAL A 16 -2.05 5.26 5.49
C VAL A 16 -1.11 5.97 6.44
N ARG A 17 -0.29 6.90 5.94
CA ARG A 17 0.65 7.64 6.81
C ARG A 17 -0.06 8.52 7.83
N ALA A 18 -1.18 9.10 7.45
CA ALA A 18 -1.94 10.03 8.26
C ALA A 18 -2.72 9.34 9.40
N THR A 19 -3.45 8.27 9.09
CA THR A 19 -4.30 7.57 10.06
C THR A 19 -3.63 6.33 10.68
N GLN A 20 -2.51 5.88 10.10
CA GLN A 20 -1.85 4.61 10.42
C GLN A 20 -2.72 3.37 10.18
N GLU A 21 -3.84 3.51 9.48
CA GLU A 21 -4.72 2.40 9.14
C GLU A 21 -4.09 1.52 8.07
N VAL A 22 -4.20 0.22 8.28
CA VAL A 22 -3.73 -0.78 7.33
C VAL A 22 -4.89 -1.11 6.40
N LEU A 23 -4.63 -0.98 5.12
CA LEU A 23 -5.55 -1.17 4.03
C LEU A 23 -4.91 -2.08 3.00
N HIS A 24 -5.71 -2.55 2.08
CA HIS A 24 -5.20 -3.32 0.97
C HIS A 24 -5.75 -2.74 -0.31
N VAL A 25 -4.85 -2.56 -1.27
CA VAL A 25 -5.17 -1.81 -2.46
C VAL A 25 -4.59 -2.52 -3.68
N CYS A 26 -5.40 -2.61 -4.73
CA CYS A 26 -4.94 -3.13 -6.01
C CYS A 26 -4.13 -2.09 -6.77
N GLN A 27 -2.99 -2.49 -7.33
CA GLN A 27 -2.12 -1.59 -8.10
C GLN A 27 -2.66 -1.26 -9.51
N GLU A 28 -3.61 -2.04 -10.04
CA GLU A 28 -4.17 -1.80 -11.38
C GLU A 28 -5.53 -1.13 -11.35
N CYS A 29 -6.47 -1.67 -10.57
CA CYS A 29 -7.85 -1.18 -10.55
C CYS A 29 -8.15 -0.24 -9.38
N GLU A 30 -7.15 0.01 -8.51
CA GLU A 30 -7.28 0.92 -7.35
C GLU A 30 -8.38 0.53 -6.35
N SER A 31 -8.93 -0.68 -6.46
CA SER A 31 -9.88 -1.24 -5.50
C SER A 31 -9.24 -1.36 -4.12
N LEU A 32 -9.99 -0.98 -3.09
CA LEU A 32 -9.56 -0.89 -1.71
C LEU A 32 -10.38 -1.84 -0.82
N TRP A 33 -9.69 -2.53 0.08
CA TRP A 33 -10.26 -3.42 1.09
C TRP A 33 -9.70 -3.07 2.47
N LEU A 34 -10.58 -2.96 3.46
CA LEU A 34 -10.21 -2.71 4.85
C LEU A 34 -9.64 -3.97 5.51
N THR A 35 -10.24 -5.12 5.23
CA THR A 35 -9.84 -6.41 5.81
C THR A 35 -9.51 -7.43 4.73
N ALA A 36 -8.76 -8.47 5.10
CA ALA A 36 -8.49 -9.59 4.20
C ALA A 36 -9.73 -10.49 3.99
N GLU A 37 -10.74 -10.38 4.85
CA GLU A 37 -11.97 -11.17 4.79
C GLU A 37 -12.90 -10.64 3.69
N ASP A 38 -12.91 -9.33 3.47
CA ASP A 38 -13.61 -8.67 2.35
C ASP A 38 -12.92 -8.93 1.00
N MET A 39 -11.69 -9.45 1.01
CA MET A 39 -10.97 -9.74 -0.22
C MET A 39 -11.48 -11.02 -0.89
N GLY A 40 -12.41 -10.84 -1.82
CA GLY A 40 -12.96 -11.94 -2.63
C GLY A 40 -14.47 -11.87 -2.80
N THR A 41 -15.13 -10.98 -2.07
CA THR A 41 -16.54 -10.66 -2.27
C THR A 41 -16.66 -9.41 -3.13
N GLU A 42 -16.38 -8.22 -2.56
CA GLU A 42 -16.61 -6.94 -3.22
C GLU A 42 -15.59 -5.90 -2.71
N PRO A 43 -15.11 -4.97 -3.56
CA PRO A 43 -14.27 -3.87 -3.11
C PRO A 43 -15.07 -2.95 -2.17
N PHE A 44 -14.46 -2.57 -1.04
CA PHE A 44 -15.09 -1.65 -0.09
C PHE A 44 -15.30 -0.27 -0.72
N ASN A 45 -14.25 0.24 -1.36
CA ASN A 45 -14.28 1.50 -2.10
C ASN A 45 -13.11 1.56 -3.10
N SER A 46 -13.00 2.63 -3.87
CA SER A 46 -11.81 2.98 -4.62
C SER A 46 -10.82 3.74 -3.72
N PHE A 47 -9.54 3.45 -3.88
CA PHE A 47 -8.44 4.15 -3.21
C PHE A 47 -8.56 5.66 -3.30
N THR A 48 -8.84 6.16 -4.51
CA THR A 48 -8.98 7.58 -4.82
C THR A 48 -10.10 8.19 -4.00
N SER A 49 -11.30 7.60 -4.02
CA SER A 49 -12.46 8.09 -3.27
C SER A 49 -12.23 8.07 -1.76
N TYR A 50 -11.60 7.02 -1.23
CA TYR A 50 -11.26 6.92 0.19
C TYR A 50 -10.24 8.00 0.61
N MET A 51 -9.21 8.26 -0.21
CA MET A 51 -8.26 9.34 0.08
C MET A 51 -8.89 10.72 -0.03
N GLU A 52 -9.74 10.95 -1.02
CA GLU A 52 -10.49 12.21 -1.14
C GLU A 52 -11.41 12.45 0.07
N GLU A 53 -12.07 11.41 0.57
CA GLU A 53 -12.90 11.49 1.79
C GLU A 53 -12.07 11.83 3.04
N LEU A 54 -10.86 11.28 3.14
CA LEU A 54 -9.89 11.65 4.17
C LEU A 54 -9.28 13.05 3.97
N GLY A 55 -9.58 13.74 2.86
CA GLY A 55 -8.95 14.99 2.48
C GLY A 55 -7.46 14.85 2.17
N LEU A 56 -7.02 13.64 1.84
CA LEU A 56 -5.64 13.32 1.47
C LEU A 56 -5.50 13.25 -0.05
N PRO A 57 -4.34 13.64 -0.59
CA PRO A 57 -4.11 13.49 -2.01
C PRO A 57 -4.03 11.99 -2.35
N PRO A 58 -4.75 11.51 -3.39
CA PRO A 58 -4.82 10.11 -3.83
C PRO A 58 -3.48 9.64 -4.42
N LEU A 59 -2.46 9.59 -3.57
CA LEU A 59 -1.07 9.37 -3.93
C LEU A 59 -0.51 8.21 -3.12
N TRP A 60 0.12 7.28 -3.83
CA TRP A 60 0.88 6.19 -3.23
C TRP A 60 2.00 6.66 -2.30
N SER A 61 2.55 7.86 -2.53
CA SER A 61 3.53 8.50 -1.64
C SER A 61 2.99 8.76 -0.23
N SER A 62 1.67 8.90 -0.08
CA SER A 62 0.97 9.10 1.20
C SER A 62 0.73 7.79 1.95
N LEU A 63 1.13 6.65 1.36
CA LEU A 63 1.02 5.32 1.93
C LEU A 63 2.40 4.76 2.33
N TYR A 64 2.38 3.77 3.20
CA TYR A 64 3.48 2.86 3.50
C TYR A 64 3.12 1.47 2.98
N VAL A 65 3.85 0.98 1.98
CA VAL A 65 3.66 -0.39 1.48
C VAL A 65 4.28 -1.35 2.49
N LEU A 66 3.45 -2.17 3.14
CA LEU A 66 3.87 -3.10 4.19
C LEU A 66 4.32 -4.45 3.62
N GLU A 67 3.69 -4.92 2.55
CA GLU A 67 4.05 -6.19 1.91
C GLU A 67 4.41 -5.98 0.44
N PRO A 68 5.71 -5.80 0.15
CA PRO A 68 6.23 -5.84 -1.22
C PRO A 68 6.42 -7.31 -1.60
N GLU A 69 5.35 -8.07 -1.76
CA GLU A 69 5.47 -9.42 -2.31
C GLU A 69 5.82 -9.31 -3.81
N LYS A 70 7.13 -9.32 -4.05
CA LYS A 70 7.83 -9.38 -5.34
C LYS A 70 7.86 -8.10 -6.17
N ILE A 71 8.41 -7.04 -5.58
CA ILE A 71 9.11 -6.04 -6.40
C ILE A 71 10.46 -6.66 -6.84
N SER A 72 10.48 -7.41 -7.94
CA SER A 72 11.72 -7.62 -8.70
C SER A 72 12.06 -6.35 -9.49
N SER A 73 12.13 -5.21 -8.79
CA SER A 73 12.61 -3.96 -9.36
C SER A 73 13.72 -3.39 -8.45
N PRO A 74 14.85 -2.93 -9.00
CA PRO A 74 16.00 -2.42 -8.25
C PRO A 74 15.69 -1.26 -7.27
N GLN A 75 14.49 -0.70 -7.27
CA GLN A 75 14.10 0.48 -6.51
C GLN A 75 13.94 0.24 -5.00
N ALA A 76 13.61 -0.98 -4.56
CA ALA A 76 13.49 -1.30 -3.13
C ALA A 76 14.83 -1.21 -2.36
N ARG A 77 15.96 -1.46 -3.05
CA ARG A 77 17.31 -1.35 -2.45
C ARG A 77 17.71 0.07 -2.08
N LYS A 78 17.13 1.09 -2.73
CA LYS A 78 17.45 2.49 -2.44
C LYS A 78 16.76 2.97 -1.16
N TYR A 79 15.56 2.47 -0.85
CA TYR A 79 14.82 2.87 0.35
C TYR A 79 15.40 2.27 1.64
N LEU A 80 15.81 0.99 1.61
CA LEU A 80 16.43 0.30 2.75
C LEU A 80 17.79 0.90 3.15
N ARG A 81 18.55 1.48 2.20
CA ARG A 81 19.81 2.19 2.52
C ARG A 81 19.59 3.54 3.21
N SER A 82 18.46 4.20 2.98
CA SER A 82 18.17 5.50 3.60
C SER A 82 17.75 5.38 5.07
N VAL A 83 17.12 4.26 5.46
CA VAL A 83 16.61 4.05 6.82
C VAL A 83 17.67 3.49 7.77
N GLY A 84 18.70 2.81 7.26
CA GLY A 84 19.76 2.19 8.07
C GLY A 84 20.89 3.11 8.57
N ALA A 85 20.93 4.38 8.14
CA ALA A 85 22.09 5.26 8.42
C ALA A 85 22.03 6.01 9.77
N ILE A 86 20.97 5.84 10.58
CA ILE A 86 20.76 6.66 11.78
C ILE A 86 21.33 6.01 13.05
N GLN A 87 21.65 4.71 13.04
CA GLN A 87 22.11 4.02 14.25
C GLN A 87 23.56 3.55 14.17
N SER A 88 24.50 4.49 14.22
CA SER A 88 25.91 4.23 14.60
C SER A 88 26.62 5.52 15.02
N ARG A 89 26.10 6.22 16.02
CA ARG A 89 26.94 7.01 16.93
C ARG A 89 27.09 6.21 18.21
N ARG A 90 28.14 5.40 18.30
CA ARG A 90 28.65 4.93 19.60
C ARG A 90 29.63 6.00 20.12
N PRO A 91 29.58 6.35 21.41
CA PRO A 91 30.66 7.08 22.06
C PRO A 91 31.92 6.21 22.17
#